data_AF-A0A450ZA44-F1
#
_entry.id   AF-A0A450ZA44-F1
#
_cell.length_a   1.000
_cell.length_b   1.000
_cell.length_c   1.000
_cell.angle_alpha   90.00
_cell.angle_beta   90.00
_cell.angle_gamma   90.00
#
_symmetry.space_group_name_H-M   'P 1'
#
loop_
_entity.id
_entity.type
_entity.pdbx_description
1 polymer ?
#
loop_
_entity_poly.entity_id
_entity_poly.type
_entity_poly.pdbx_seq_one_letter_code
_entity_poly.pdbx_strand_id
1 'polypeptide(L)' 'MELEPIYRCVAALDGHQAKLTVCVLYEDEAGETQVELREFGGF' A
#
# COMPACT_ATOMS: atom_id res chain seq x y z
N MET A 1 3.03 -22.28 14.79
CA MET A 1 4.14 -21.39 14.37
C MET A 1 3.46 -20.07 14.08
N GLU A 2 3.76 -19.02 14.84
CA GLU A 2 3.13 -17.71 14.64
C GLU A 2 3.87 -17.01 13.48
N LEU A 3 3.14 -16.61 12.44
CA LEU A 3 3.69 -15.88 11.30
C LEU A 3 3.76 -14.40 11.66
N GLU A 4 4.93 -13.78 11.55
CA GLU A 4 5.08 -12.34 11.76
C GLU A 4 4.59 -11.60 10.49
N PRO A 5 3.58 -10.73 10.59
CA PRO A 5 3.04 -10.05 9.43
C PRO A 5 4.10 -9.13 8.80
N ILE A 6 4.38 -9.33 7.51
CA ILE A 6 5.26 -8.45 6.74
C ILE A 6 4.42 -7.28 6.24
N TYR A 7 4.79 -6.06 6.62
CA TYR A 7 4.15 -4.84 6.14
C TYR A 7 5.12 -4.02 5.28
N ARG A 8 4.76 -3.75 4.02
CA ARG A 8 5.55 -2.94 3.09
C ARG A 8 4.68 -1.90 2.41
N CYS A 9 5.03 -0.63 2.61
CA CYS A 9 4.33 0.50 2.01
C CYS A 9 5.25 1.24 1.04
N VAL A 10 4.75 1.55 -0.14
CA VAL A 10 5.43 2.37 -1.16
C VAL A 10 4.49 3.51 -1.55
N ALA A 11 5.02 4.72 -1.67
CA ALA A 11 4.28 5.90 -2.10
C ALA A 11 4.93 6.54 -3.32
N ALA A 12 4.09 7.00 -4.25
CA ALA A 12 4.46 7.78 -5.42
C ALA A 12 3.74 9.13 -5.39
N LEU A 13 4.49 10.21 -5.64
CA LEU A 13 3.96 11.57 -5.69
C LEU A 13 4.03 12.09 -7.13
N ASP A 14 2.87 12.44 -7.68
CA ASP A 14 2.75 13.20 -8.92
C ASP A 14 2.53 14.68 -8.59
N GLY A 15 3.59 15.48 -8.74
CA GLY A 15 3.55 16.91 -8.50
C GLY A 15 2.76 17.71 -9.55
N HIS A 16 2.57 17.17 -10.76
CA HIS A 16 1.80 17.85 -11.81
C HIS A 16 0.31 17.73 -11.55
N GLN A 17 -0.15 16.56 -11.07
CA GLN A 17 -1.56 16.33 -10.74
C GLN A 17 -1.90 16.63 -9.26
N ALA A 18 -0.93 17.07 -8.46
CA ALA A 18 -1.05 17.14 -7.00
C ALA A 18 -1.68 15.86 -6.42
N LYS A 19 -1.18 14.71 -6.88
CA LYS A 19 -1.75 13.39 -6.59
C LYS A 19 -0.73 12.51 -5.88
N LEU A 20 -1.17 11.89 -4.79
CA LEU A 20 -0.40 10.90 -4.04
C LEU A 20 -1.03 9.52 -4.24
N THR A 21 -0.23 8.56 -4.69
CA THR A 21 -0.63 7.17 -4.82
C THR A 21 0.17 6.33 -3.84
N VAL A 22 -0.51 5.58 -2.99
CA VAL A 22 0.07 4.72 -1.96
C VAL A 22 -0.30 3.27 -2.27
N CYS A 23 0.68 2.38 -2.28
CA CYS A 23 0.50 0.95 -2.38
C CYS A 23 0.98 0.30 -1.08
N VAL A 24 0.08 -0.44 -0.44
CA VAL A 24 0.35 -1.20 0.78
C VAL A 24 0.30 -2.67 0.44
N LEU A 25 1.36 -3.39 0.81
CA LEU A 25 1.41 -4.85 0.79
C LEU A 25 1.49 -5.36 2.22
N TYR A 26 0.64 -6.31 2.56
CA TYR A 26 0.71 -6.99 3.85
C TYR A 26 0.30 -8.46 3.73
N GLU A 27 0.77 -9.28 4.66
CA GLU A 27 0.31 -10.66 4.83
C GLU A 27 -0.83 -10.69 5.86
N ASP A 28 -1.93 -11.37 5.53
CA ASP A 28 -3.08 -11.52 6.43
C ASP A 28 -2.98 -12.75 7.34
N GLU A 29 -4.00 -12.98 8.17
CA GLU A 29 -4.04 -14.09 9.13
C GLU A 29 -4.04 -15.48 8.47
N ALA A 30 -4.37 -15.57 7.17
CA ALA A 30 -4.31 -16.81 6.39
C ALA A 30 -2.94 -17.01 5.71
N GLY A 31 -2.00 -16.06 5.85
CA GLY A 31 -0.73 -16.07 5.15
C GLY A 31 -0.86 -15.61 3.69
N GLU A 32 -1.97 -14.97 3.32
CA GLU A 32 -2.20 -14.49 1.96
C GLU A 32 -1.66 -13.06 1.80
N THR A 33 -0.98 -12.79 0.69
CA THR A 33 -0.50 -11.44 0.38
C THR A 33 -1.66 -10.58 -0.12
N GLN A 34 -1.97 -9.54 0.63
CA GLN A 34 -2.94 -8.50 0.28
C GLN A 34 -2.25 -7.28 -0.31
N VAL A 35 -2.91 -6.62 -1.26
CA VAL A 35 -2.45 -5.40 -1.91
C VAL A 35 -3.56 -4.36 -1.88
N GLU A 36 -3.30 -3.22 -1.24
CA GLU A 36 -4.21 -2.07 -1.21
C GLU A 36 -3.60 -0.88 -1.94
N LEU A 37 -4.33 -0.35 -2.92
CA LEU A 37 -3.99 0.91 -3.59
C LEU A 37 -4.90 2.02 -3.06
N ARG A 38 -4.29 3.13 -2.63
CA ARG A 38 -4.99 4.31 -2.15
C ARG A 38 -4.49 5.54 -2.90
N GLU A 39 -5.41 6.37 -3.36
CA GLU A 39 -5.12 7.58 -4.12
C GLU A 39 -5.68 8.80 -3.37
N PHE A 40 -4.90 9.87 -3.30
CA PHE A 40 -5.26 11.11 -2.61
C PHE A 40 -4.93 12.32 -3.48
N GLY A 41 -5.81 13.32 -3.47
CA GLY A 41 -5.69 14.48 -4.35
C GLY A 41 -6.05 14.13 -5.79
N GLY A 42 -5.45 14.84 -6.74
CA GLY A 42 -5.87 14.86 -8.14
C GLY A 42 -6.72 16.10 -8.46
N PHE A 43 -6.42 16.72 -9.60
CA PHE A 43 -7.21 17.78 -10.21
C PHE A 43 -8.17 17.21 -11.26
#